data_AF-A0A966KZK4-F1
#
_entry.id   AF-A0A966KZK4-F1
#
_cell.length_a   1.000
_cell.length_b   1.000
_cell.length_c   1.000
_cell.angle_alpha   90.00
_cell.angle_beta   90.00
_cell.angle_gamma   90.00
#
_symmetry.space_group_name_H-M   'P 1'
#
loop_
_entity.id
_entity.type
_entity.pdbx_description
1 polymer ?
#
loop_
_entity_poly.entity_id
_entity_poly.type
_entity_poly.pdbx_seq_one_letter_code
_entity_poly.pdbx_strand_id
1 'polypeptide(L)'
;MYNELFFHDGDTGQIIVPVLRPGNSHSNKWYVSILKRIILKIRKVYPQMKIIIRADSGFSSAPFYKMADHYNLYYAIGLASNEVLKRRVKRAEQAVKHLYQAEGEKHQHFISFDYKVGELA
;
A
#
# COMPACT_ATOMS: atom_id res chain seq x y z
N MET A 1 8.80 -22.89 5.30
CA MET A 1 8.68 -21.95 4.15
C MET A 1 9.18 -20.59 4.60
N TYR A 2 9.90 -19.84 3.76
CA TYR A 2 10.32 -18.46 4.06
C TYR A 2 9.44 -17.48 3.30
N ASN A 3 9.32 -16.24 3.79
CA ASN A 3 8.57 -15.17 3.15
C ASN A 3 9.51 -13.96 2.93
N GLU A 4 9.58 -13.48 1.71
CA GLU A 4 10.51 -12.42 1.32
C GLU A 4 9.89 -11.04 1.58
N LEU A 5 10.75 -10.07 1.93
CA LEU A 5 10.40 -8.66 2.03
C LEU A 5 11.50 -7.86 1.36
N PHE A 6 11.17 -7.23 0.24
CA PHE A 6 12.10 -6.41 -0.52
C PHE A 6 11.73 -4.93 -0.42
N PHE A 7 12.74 -4.13 -0.14
CA PHE A 7 12.72 -2.70 -0.40
C PHE A 7 13.56 -2.46 -1.63
N HIS A 8 12.97 -1.84 -2.64
CA HIS A 8 13.64 -1.51 -3.89
C HIS A 8 13.28 -0.09 -4.30
N ASP A 9 14.17 0.51 -5.07
CA ASP A 9 13.93 1.80 -5.70
C ASP A 9 12.75 1.71 -6.68
N GLY A 10 11.87 2.70 -6.63
CA GLY A 10 10.60 2.66 -7.35
C GLY A 10 10.74 2.82 -8.87
N ASP A 11 11.81 3.44 -9.34
CA ASP A 11 11.99 3.80 -10.74
C ASP A 11 12.94 2.82 -11.44
N THR A 12 14.04 2.48 -10.77
CA THR A 12 15.09 1.61 -11.31
C THR A 12 14.91 0.14 -10.94
N GLY A 13 14.12 -0.16 -9.90
CA GLY A 13 13.99 -1.52 -9.35
C GLY A 13 15.22 -1.99 -8.56
N GLN A 14 16.22 -1.12 -8.33
CA GLN A 14 17.42 -1.49 -7.58
C GLN A 14 17.07 -1.93 -6.16
N ILE A 15 17.56 -3.10 -5.74
CA ILE A 15 17.33 -3.60 -4.39
C ILE A 15 18.07 -2.73 -3.37
N ILE A 16 17.32 -2.16 -2.43
CA ILE A 16 17.84 -1.39 -1.30
C ILE A 16 18.13 -2.32 -0.13
N VAL A 17 17.15 -3.16 0.24
CA VAL A 17 17.31 -4.18 1.30
C VAL A 17 16.44 -5.40 1.00
N PRO A 18 17.04 -6.60 0.89
CA PRO A 18 16.32 -7.87 0.95
C PRO A 18 16.24 -8.38 2.39
N VAL A 19 15.07 -8.85 2.82
CA VAL A 19 14.87 -9.45 4.15
C VAL A 19 14.13 -10.79 4.01
N LEU A 20 14.77 -11.85 4.49
CA LEU A 20 14.14 -13.17 4.58
C LEU A 20 13.42 -13.32 5.92
N ARG A 21 12.11 -13.56 5.89
CA ARG A 21 11.29 -13.73 7.09
C ARG A 21 10.89 -15.19 7.27
N PRO A 22 10.69 -15.66 8.52
CA PRO A 22 10.02 -16.93 8.77
C PRO A 22 8.66 -16.95 8.09
N GLY A 23 8.26 -18.05 7.44
CA GLY A 23 7.02 -18.11 6.66
C GLY A 23 5.72 -18.03 7.47
N ASN A 24 5.79 -18.09 8.80
CA ASN A 24 4.67 -17.80 9.69
C ASN A 24 4.58 -16.30 10.07
N SER A 25 5.39 -15.43 9.46
CA SER A 25 5.37 -14.00 9.75
C SER A 25 4.23 -13.32 9.00
N HIS A 26 3.37 -12.62 9.73
CA HIS A 26 2.41 -11.68 9.14
C HIS A 26 3.12 -10.64 8.27
N SER A 27 2.48 -10.22 7.16
CA SER A 27 3.04 -9.30 6.16
C SER A 27 3.54 -7.98 6.76
N ASN A 28 2.91 -7.51 7.84
CA ASN A 28 3.30 -6.28 8.55
C ASN A 28 4.49 -6.45 9.52
N LYS A 29 4.90 -7.69 9.83
CA LYS A 29 5.98 -7.94 10.78
C LYS A 29 7.31 -7.43 10.20
N TRP A 30 7.98 -6.59 10.99
CA TRP A 30 9.27 -5.93 10.71
C TRP A 30 9.30 -4.84 9.66
N TYR A 31 8.33 -4.80 8.73
CA TYR A 31 8.28 -3.84 7.63
C TYR A 31 8.46 -2.39 8.09
N VAL A 32 7.63 -1.91 9.03
CA VAL A 32 7.65 -0.51 9.50
C VAL A 32 9.01 -0.17 10.13
N SER A 33 9.56 -1.06 10.95
CA SER A 33 10.85 -0.85 11.62
C SER A 33 12.03 -0.82 10.64
N ILE A 34 12.01 -1.66 9.60
CA ILE A 34 13.05 -1.66 8.56
C ILE A 34 12.90 -0.41 7.68
N LEU A 35 11.68 -0.09 7.25
CA LEU A 35 11.40 1.09 6.44
C LEU A 35 11.86 2.37 7.15
N LYS A 36 11.58 2.51 8.45
CA LYS A 36 12.08 3.62 9.27
C LYS A 36 13.60 3.76 9.18
N ARG A 37 14.35 2.65 9.26
CA ARG A 37 15.83 2.68 9.16
C ARG A 37 16.28 3.15 7.77
N ILE A 38 15.60 2.72 6.71
CA ILE A 38 15.89 3.14 5.34
C ILE A 38 15.65 4.65 5.19
N ILE A 39 14.49 5.15 5.63
CA ILE A 39 14.14 6.58 5.57
C ILE A 39 15.17 7.44 6.31
N LEU A 40 15.55 7.04 7.53
CA LEU A 40 16.53 7.80 8.32
C LEU A 40 17.91 7.85 7.64
N LYS A 41 18.36 6.74 7.04
CA LYS A 41 19.63 6.71 6.30
C LYS A 41 19.59 7.59 5.06
N ILE A 42 18.50 7.51 4.29
CA ILE A 42 18.30 8.33 3.10
C ILE A 42 18.32 9.81 3.48
N ARG A 43 17.53 10.22 4.49
CA ARG A 43 17.43 11.63 4.92
C ARG A 43 18.70 12.19 5.55
N LYS A 44 19.54 11.34 6.14
CA LYS A 44 20.86 11.76 6.61
C LYS A 44 21.72 12.33 5.47
N VAL A 45 21.56 11.79 4.26
CA VAL A 45 22.31 12.22 3.07
C VAL A 45 21.51 13.24 2.24
N TYR A 46 20.21 13.04 2.13
CA TYR A 46 19.30 13.86 1.32
C TYR A 46 18.11 14.37 2.16
N PRO A 47 18.29 15.41 2.99
CA PRO A 47 17.26 15.85 3.96
C PRO A 47 15.95 16.32 3.33
N GLN A 48 16.02 16.88 2.12
CA GLN A 48 14.88 17.48 1.43
C GLN A 48 14.23 16.53 0.40
N MET A 49 14.76 15.32 0.25
CA MET A 49 14.27 14.40 -0.77
C MET A 49 12.84 13.93 -0.42
N LYS A 50 11.94 14.05 -1.41
CA LYS A 50 10.59 13.50 -1.32
C LYS A 50 10.68 11.99 -1.40
N ILE A 51 10.04 11.30 -0.47
CA ILE A 51 9.99 9.83 -0.41
C ILE A 51 8.53 9.42 -0.58
N ILE A 52 8.26 8.60 -1.59
CA ILE A 52 6.95 8.02 -1.88
C ILE A 52 7.03 6.51 -1.63
N ILE A 53 6.14 5.98 -0.80
CA ILE A 53 6.07 4.55 -0.51
C ILE A 53 4.97 3.90 -1.34
N ARG A 54 5.29 2.86 -2.11
CA ARG A 54 4.33 2.04 -2.85
C ARG A 54 4.31 0.63 -2.28
N ALA A 55 3.14 0.11 -1.96
CA ALA A 55 3.01 -1.24 -1.39
C ALA A 55 1.62 -1.82 -1.62
N ASP A 56 1.49 -3.15 -1.53
CA ASP A 56 0.19 -3.81 -1.55
C ASP A 56 -0.54 -3.70 -0.19
N SER A 57 -1.78 -4.19 -0.17
CA SER A 57 -2.65 -4.12 1.01
C SER A 57 -2.16 -4.84 2.25
N GLY A 58 -1.28 -5.82 2.11
CA GLY A 58 -0.63 -6.51 3.23
C GLY A 58 0.28 -5.61 4.07
N PHE A 59 0.62 -4.41 3.56
CA PHE A 59 1.43 -3.39 4.25
C PHE A 59 0.60 -2.21 4.78
N SER A 60 -0.69 -2.15 4.46
CA SER A 60 -1.61 -1.16 5.01
C SER A 60 -1.90 -1.46 6.47
N SER A 61 -1.27 -0.72 7.38
CA SER A 61 -1.45 -0.89 8.83
C SER A 61 -1.39 0.43 9.58
N ALA A 62 -2.03 0.51 10.74
CA ALA A 62 -2.01 1.71 11.57
C ALA A 62 -0.58 2.17 11.93
N PRO A 63 0.38 1.27 12.26
CA PRO A 63 1.77 1.67 12.47
C PRO A 63 2.44 2.27 11.23
N PHE A 64 2.09 1.81 10.02
CA PHE A 64 2.58 2.41 8.78
C PHE A 64 2.07 3.84 8.62
N TYR A 65 0.77 4.08 8.75
CA TYR A 65 0.19 5.42 8.57
C TYR A 65 0.74 6.42 9.59
N LYS A 66 0.83 6.02 10.87
CA LYS A 66 1.46 6.85 11.93
C LYS A 66 2.91 7.21 11.58
N MET A 67 3.67 6.27 11.03
CA MET A 67 5.05 6.52 10.59
C MET A 67 5.10 7.44 9.36
N ALA A 68 4.22 7.23 8.39
CA ALA A 68 4.15 8.05 7.18
C ALA A 68 3.87 9.51 7.53
N ASP A 69 2.91 9.76 8.43
CA ASP A 69 2.61 11.10 8.94
C ASP A 69 3.80 11.69 9.70
N HIS A 70 4.37 10.93 10.65
CA HIS A 70 5.51 11.39 11.46
C HIS A 70 6.73 11.77 10.62
N TYR A 71 7.01 11.02 9.56
CA TYR A 71 8.13 11.31 8.67
C TYR A 71 7.72 12.16 7.45
N ASN A 72 6.49 12.66 7.34
CA ASN A 72 6.03 13.43 6.16
C ASN A 72 6.34 12.68 4.84
N LEU A 73 5.87 11.44 4.74
CA LEU A 73 6.01 10.58 3.58
C LEU A 73 4.76 10.65 2.72
N TYR A 74 4.94 10.58 1.41
CA TYR A 74 3.84 10.29 0.50
C TYR A 74 3.69 8.77 0.34
N TYR A 75 2.51 8.30 -0.04
CA TYR A 75 2.29 6.88 -0.25
C TYR A 75 1.16 6.58 -1.24
N ALA A 76 1.29 5.44 -1.91
CA ALA A 76 0.25 4.80 -2.71
C ALA A 76 0.18 3.33 -2.29
N ILE A 77 -0.77 3.01 -1.40
CA ILE A 77 -0.89 1.68 -0.82
C ILE A 77 -2.26 1.08 -1.13
N GLY A 78 -2.26 -0.18 -1.55
CA GLY A 78 -3.50 -0.93 -1.74
C GLY A 78 -4.28 -1.08 -0.43
N LEU A 79 -5.61 -1.09 -0.49
CA LEU A 79 -6.43 -1.41 0.67
C LEU A 79 -7.04 -2.81 0.49
N ALA A 80 -7.01 -3.61 1.56
CA ALA A 80 -7.67 -4.90 1.54
C ALA A 80 -9.18 -4.68 1.43
N SER A 81 -9.83 -5.44 0.55
CA SER A 81 -11.28 -5.40 0.37
C SER A 81 -12.02 -5.66 1.68
N ASN A 82 -12.99 -4.82 2.00
CA ASN A 82 -13.86 -4.97 3.16
C ASN A 82 -15.29 -4.52 2.82
N GLU A 83 -16.25 -4.82 3.70
CA GLU A 83 -17.67 -4.54 3.46
C GLU A 83 -17.99 -3.05 3.35
N VAL A 84 -17.17 -2.16 3.91
CA VAL A 84 -17.33 -0.70 3.70
C VAL A 84 -16.93 -0.34 2.27
N LEU A 85 -15.74 -0.77 1.83
CA LEU A 85 -15.24 -0.49 0.48
C LEU A 85 -16.14 -1.12 -0.59
N LYS A 86 -16.59 -2.37 -0.40
CA LYS A 86 -17.54 -3.05 -1.30
C LYS A 86 -18.84 -2.26 -1.44
N ARG A 87 -19.41 -1.76 -0.34
CA ARG A 87 -20.61 -0.91 -0.39
C ARG A 87 -20.37 0.39 -1.15
N ARG A 88 -19.20 1.02 -0.98
CA ARG A 88 -18.84 2.26 -1.68
C ARG A 88 -18.68 2.06 -3.19
N VAL A 89 -18.12 0.94 -3.62
CA VAL A 89 -17.91 0.66 -5.06
C VAL A 89 -19.12 0.03 -5.76
N LYS A 90 -20.14 -0.42 -5.01
CA LYS A 90 -21.30 -1.14 -5.54
C LYS A 90 -22.00 -0.44 -6.72
N ARG A 91 -22.15 0.89 -6.66
CA ARG A 91 -22.76 1.67 -7.76
C ARG A 91 -21.90 1.62 -9.03
N ALA A 92 -20.58 1.76 -8.90
CA ALA A 92 -19.67 1.69 -10.03
C ALA A 92 -19.64 0.25 -10.61
N GLU A 93 -19.64 -0.76 -9.75
CA GLU A 93 -19.73 -2.17 -10.14
C GLU A 93 -21.00 -2.46 -10.94
N GLN A 94 -22.16 -1.97 -10.49
CA GLN A 94 -23.44 -2.12 -11.19
C GLN A 94 -23.42 -1.44 -12.57
N ALA A 95 -22.85 -0.25 -12.68
CA ALA A 95 -22.72 0.45 -13.95
C ALA A 95 -21.84 -0.33 -14.94
N VAL A 96 -20.68 -0.82 -14.49
CA VAL A 96 -19.76 -1.64 -15.31
C VAL A 96 -20.44 -2.93 -15.78
N LYS A 97 -21.23 -3.59 -14.91
CA LYS A 97 -21.98 -4.80 -15.28
C LYS A 97 -23.01 -4.55 -16.38
N HIS A 98 -23.75 -3.44 -16.30
CA HIS A 98 -24.75 -3.11 -17.33
C HIS A 98 -24.09 -2.79 -18.68
N LEU A 99 -22.99 -2.03 -18.69
CA LEU A 99 -22.25 -1.71 -19.91
C LEU A 99 -21.69 -2.98 -20.56
N TYR A 100 -21.05 -3.85 -19.76
CA TYR A 100 -20.53 -5.13 -20.26
C TYR A 100 -21.64 -6.02 -20.87
N GLN A 101 -22.81 -6.10 -20.23
CA GLN A 101 -23.93 -6.88 -20.75
C GLN A 101 -24.49 -6.33 -22.06
N ALA A 102 -24.46 -5.01 -22.25
CA ALA A 102 -24.97 -4.36 -23.45
C ALA A 102 -24.00 -4.46 -24.63
N GLU A 103 -22.70 -4.35 -24.39
CA GLU A 103 -21.69 -4.17 -25.45
C GLU A 103 -20.80 -5.41 -25.65
N GLY A 104 -20.71 -6.30 -24.65
CA GLY A 104 -19.80 -7.45 -24.67
C GLY A 104 -18.31 -7.09 -24.49
N GLU A 105 -18.00 -5.81 -24.28
CA GLU A 105 -16.65 -5.29 -24.10
C GLU A 105 -16.29 -5.10 -22.63
N LYS A 106 -15.01 -5.28 -22.28
CA LYS A 106 -14.54 -5.09 -20.91
C LYS A 106 -14.52 -3.59 -20.55
N HIS A 107 -15.30 -3.20 -19.55
CA HIS A 107 -15.29 -1.84 -19.01
C HIS A 107 -14.59 -1.76 -17.65
N GLN A 108 -13.99 -0.61 -17.36
CA GLN A 108 -13.42 -0.27 -16.06
C GLN A 108 -13.82 1.15 -15.67
N HIS A 109 -14.37 1.31 -14.47
CA HIS A 109 -14.69 2.62 -13.89
C HIS A 109 -13.83 2.89 -12.67
N PHE A 110 -13.30 4.12 -12.60
CA PHE A 110 -12.55 4.62 -11.46
C PHE A 110 -13.41 5.61 -10.69
N ILE A 111 -13.41 5.48 -9.37
CA ILE A 111 -14.06 6.43 -8.47
C ILE A 111 -13.12 6.78 -7.33
N SER A 112 -13.28 7.97 -6.80
CA SER A 112 -12.59 8.45 -5.60
C SER A 112 -13.60 8.81 -4.53
N PHE A 113 -13.28 8.47 -3.28
CA PHE A 113 -14.05 8.88 -2.12
C PHE A 113 -13.14 8.90 -0.89
N ASP A 114 -13.46 9.77 0.06
CA ASP A 114 -12.74 9.80 1.33
C ASP A 114 -13.06 8.55 2.15
N TYR A 115 -12.01 7.93 2.68
CA TYR A 115 -12.09 6.71 3.47
C TYR A 115 -11.24 6.84 4.72
N LYS A 116 -11.87 6.71 5.88
CA LYS A 116 -11.18 6.63 7.16
C LYS A 116 -10.90 5.17 7.50
N VAL A 117 -9.63 4.82 7.58
CA VAL A 117 -9.19 3.52 8.12
C VAL A 117 -9.51 3.53 9.62
N GLY A 118 -10.28 2.56 10.11
CA GLY A 118 -10.56 2.43 11.53
C GLY A 118 -9.29 2.18 12.35
N GLU A 119 -9.28 2.55 13.63
CA GLU A 119 -8.20 2.13 14.53
C GLU A 119 -8.20 0.60 14.58
N LEU A 120 -7.10 0.00 14.15
CA LEU A 120 -6.82 -1.41 14.42
C LEU A 120 -6.58 -1.51 15.93
N ALA A 121 -7.59 -2.03 16.65
CA ALA A 121 -7.47 -2.42 18.05
C ALA A 121 -6.38 -3.49 18.23
#